data_AF-A0A1H8F347-F1
#
_entry.id   AF-A0A1H8F347-F1
#
_cell.length_a   1.000
_cell.length_b   1.000
_cell.length_c   1.000
_cell.angle_alpha   90.00
_cell.angle_beta   90.00
_cell.angle_gamma   90.00
#
_symmetry.space_group_name_H-M   'P 1'
#
loop_
_entity.id
_entity.type
_entity.pdbx_description
1 polymer ?
#
loop_
_entity_poly.entity_id
_entity_poly.type
_entity_poly.pdbx_seq_one_letter_code
_entity_poly.pdbx_strand_id
1 'polypeptide(L)' 'MLHQKAETQFRPLLSAEDLTLILSALSAYMHNTRYRPVYERLHYQASRLGLAPDTA' A
#
# COMPACT_ATOMS: atom_id res chain seq x y z
N MET A 1 -13.37 2.05 -33.21
CA MET A 1 -13.81 2.35 -31.82
C MET A 1 -12.62 2.12 -30.90
N LEU A 2 -11.98 3.20 -30.45
CA LEU A 2 -10.83 3.15 -29.52
C LEU A 2 -11.35 2.85 -28.11
N HIS A 3 -11.15 1.62 -27.64
CA HIS A 3 -11.27 1.30 -26.22
C HIS A 3 -10.12 1.98 -25.48
N GLN A 4 -10.30 3.24 -25.09
CA GLN A 4 -9.47 3.85 -24.06
C GLN A 4 -9.71 3.05 -22.78
N LYS A 5 -8.83 2.09 -22.50
CA LYS A 5 -8.68 1.53 -21.16
C LYS A 5 -8.35 2.73 -20.28
N ALA A 6 -9.33 3.18 -19.51
CA ALA A 6 -9.10 4.12 -18.43
C ALA A 6 -8.09 3.45 -17.50
N GLU A 7 -6.81 3.79 -17.68
CA GLU A 7 -5.80 3.48 -16.70
C GLU A 7 -6.24 4.22 -15.46
N THR A 8 -6.84 3.50 -14.52
CA THR A 8 -7.22 4.04 -13.22
C THR A 8 -5.93 4.53 -12.59
N GLN A 9 -5.65 5.81 -12.78
CA GLN A 9 -4.48 6.46 -12.23
C GLN A 9 -4.63 6.34 -10.72
N PHE A 10 -3.83 5.45 -10.13
CA PHE A 10 -3.89 5.13 -8.72
C PHE A 10 -3.42 6.38 -7.96
N ARG A 11 -4.34 7.28 -7.66
CA ARG A 11 -4.09 8.42 -6.77
C ARG A 11 -4.23 7.90 -5.35
N PRO A 12 -3.16 7.79 -4.58
CA PRO A 12 -3.29 7.41 -3.18
C PRO A 12 -4.20 8.44 -2.51
N LEU A 13 -5.30 7.96 -1.93
CA LEU A 13 -6.27 8.80 -1.22
C LEU A 13 -5.71 9.29 0.14
N LEU A 14 -4.59 8.70 0.56
CA LEU A 14 -3.92 8.90 1.83
C LEU A 14 -2.60 9.63 1.59
N SER A 15 -2.22 10.49 2.54
CA SER A 15 -0.86 11.04 2.56
C SER A 15 0.17 9.94 2.79
N ALA A 16 1.42 10.22 2.43
CA ALA A 16 2.53 9.30 2.71
C ALA A 16 2.67 8.99 4.21
N GLU A 17 2.46 10.00 5.05
CA GLU A 17 2.57 9.90 6.50
C GLU A 17 1.47 9.01 7.08
N ASP A 18 0.22 9.19 6.62
CA ASP A 18 -0.90 8.34 7.02
C ASP A 18 -0.69 6.88 6.59
N LEU A 19 -0.18 6.67 5.36
CA LEU A 19 0.09 5.32 4.86
C LEU A 19 1.16 4.62 5.71
N THR A 20 2.24 5.32 6.07
CA THR A 20 3.29 4.80 6.96
C THR A 20 2.75 4.47 8.35
N LEU A 21 1.90 5.34 8.91
CA LEU A 21 1.25 5.10 10.20
C LEU A 21 0.35 3.85 10.15
N ILE A 22 -0.45 3.69 9.10
CA ILE A 22 -1.32 2.53 8.90
C ILE A 22 -0.50 1.25 8.76
N LEU A 23 0.59 1.27 7.97
CA LEU A 23 1.48 0.11 7.82
C LEU A 23 2.12 -0.29 9.15
N SER A 24 2.61 0.69 9.93
CA SER A 24 3.15 0.46 11.26
C SER A 24 2.12 -0.21 12.18
N ALA A 25 0.88 0.29 12.21
CA ALA A 25 -0.20 -0.31 13.00
C ALA A 25 -0.56 -1.73 12.54
N LEU A 26 -0.62 -1.99 11.22
CA LEU A 26 -0.92 -3.30 10.66
C LEU A 26 0.20 -4.32 10.89
N SER A 27 1.45 -3.88 11.02
CA SER A 27 2.60 -4.77 11.28
C SER A 27 2.42 -5.60 12.56
N ALA A 28 1.80 -5.02 13.59
CA ALA A 28 1.49 -5.72 14.85
C ALA A 28 0.52 -6.90 14.65
N TYR A 29 -0.28 -6.88 13.59
CA TYR A 29 -1.28 -7.89 13.27
C TYR A 29 -0.84 -8.85 12.15
N MET A 30 0.44 -8.85 11.75
CA MET A 30 0.96 -9.75 10.70
C MET A 30 0.81 -11.25 11.00
N HIS A 31 0.64 -11.62 12.27
CA HIS A 31 0.34 -12.99 12.70
C HIS A 31 -1.10 -13.42 12.36
N ASN A 32 -2.00 -12.47 12.11
CA ASN A 32 -3.38 -12.73 11.73
C ASN A 32 -3.51 -12.80 10.20
N THR A 33 -3.94 -13.96 9.71
CA THR A 33 -4.05 -14.30 8.28
C THR A 33 -4.99 -13.40 7.50
N ARG A 34 -5.92 -12.70 8.16
CA ARG A 34 -6.82 -11.73 7.52
C ARG A 34 -6.12 -10.40 7.23
N TYR A 35 -5.20 -9.97 8.09
CA TYR A 35 -4.53 -8.67 7.98
C TYR A 35 -3.24 -8.75 7.18
N ARG A 36 -2.53 -9.89 7.20
CA ARG A 36 -1.31 -10.11 6.41
C ARG A 36 -1.47 -9.73 4.91
N PRO A 37 -2.49 -10.20 4.18
CA PRO A 37 -2.64 -9.84 2.76
C PRO A 37 -2.93 -8.36 2.53
N VAL A 38 -3.55 -7.69 3.50
CA VAL A 38 -3.82 -6.24 3.43
C VAL A 38 -2.52 -5.47 3.61
N TYR A 39 -1.72 -5.84 4.62
CA TYR A 39 -0.40 -5.29 4.85
C TYR A 39 0.50 -5.45 3.62
N GLU A 40 0.60 -6.65 3.05
CA GLU A 40 1.45 -6.92 1.89
C GLU A 40 1.08 -6.06 0.67
N ARG A 41 -0.23 -5.91 0.37
CA ARG A 41 -0.69 -5.05 -0.72
C ARG A 41 -0.37 -3.58 -0.50
N LEU A 42 -0.62 -3.07 0.71
CA LEU A 42 -0.34 -1.67 1.05
C LEU A 42 1.17 -1.39 1.08
N HIS A 43 1.96 -2.34 1.59
CA HIS A 43 3.40 -2.24 1.62
C HIS A 43 3.97 -2.21 0.20
N TYR A 44 3.52 -3.10 -0.67
CA TYR A 44 3.88 -3.09 -2.09
C TYR A 44 3.53 -1.75 -2.77
N GLN A 45 2.35 -1.19 -2.48
CA GLN A 45 1.96 0.11 -2.99
C GLN A 45 2.86 1.24 -2.47
N ALA A 46 3.20 1.23 -1.18
CA ALA A 46 4.14 2.17 -0.59
C ALA A 46 5.52 2.08 -1.25
N SER A 47 6.03 0.87 -1.51
CA SER A 47 7.31 0.67 -2.21
C SER A 47 7.29 1.26 -3.62
N ARG A 48 6.19 1.06 -4.37
CA ARG A 48 6.04 1.64 -5.72
C ARG A 48 5.95 3.17 -5.73
N LEU A 49 5.52 3.76 -4.63
CA LEU A 49 5.45 5.21 -4.45
C LEU A 49 6.75 5.79 -3.87
N GLY A 50 7.76 4.97 -3.60
CA GLY A 50 9.03 5.40 -2.99
C GLY A 50 8.91 5.75 -1.50
N LEU A 51 7.88 5.23 -0.82
CA LEU A 51 7.56 5.53 0.57
C LEU A 51 7.96 4.43 1.56
N ALA A 52 8.20 3.20 1.09
CA ALA A 52 8.57 2.12 1.98
C ALA A 52 10.01 2.30 2.47
N PRO A 53 10.27 2.29 3.79
CA PRO A 53 11.63 2.13 4.29
C PRO A 53 12.12 0.74 3.87
N ASP A 54 13.28 0.66 3.23
CA ASP A 54 13.98 -0.60 3.02
C ASP A 54 14.20 -1.27 4.38
N THR A 55 13.43 -2.32 4.66
CA THR A 55 13.90 -3.33 5.61
C THR A 55 15.03 -4.07 4.92
N ALA A 56 16.25 -3.56 5.12
CA ALA A 56 17.50 -4.30 4.94
C ALA A 56 17.58 -5.47 5.93
#